data_AF-B3V6S5-F1
#
_entry.id   AF-B3V6S5-F1
#
_cell.length_a   1.000
_cell.length_b   1.000
_cell.length_c   1.000
_cell.angle_alpha   90.00
_cell.angle_beta   90.00
_cell.angle_gamma   90.00
#
_symmetry.space_group_name_H-M   'P 1'
#
loop_
_entity.id
_entity.type
_entity.pdbx_description
1 polymer ?
#
loop_
_entity_poly.entity_id
_entity_poly.type
_entity_poly.pdbx_seq_one_letter_code
_entity_poly.pdbx_strand_id
1 'polypeptide(L)' 'MDLESDVMVDESNIETNDDGPTDDVTETEKFDVIYACLRCNTRVSSSELNRLPEIKCICGFRVFTKVRPPIVKTVKAI' A
#
# COMPACT_ATOMS: atom_id res chain seq x y z
N MET A 1 1.00 -2.88 -59.03
CA MET A 1 0.07 -2.66 -57.91
C MET A 1 0.76 -3.25 -56.70
N ASP A 2 1.90 -2.70 -56.27
CA ASP A 2 1.98 -1.44 -55.51
C ASP A 2 1.07 -1.58 -54.28
N LEU A 3 1.46 -1.39 -53.03
CA LEU A 3 2.63 -0.84 -52.38
C LEU A 3 2.33 -1.04 -50.87
N GLU A 4 3.35 -0.99 -50.01
CA GLU A 4 3.24 -0.72 -48.58
C GLU A 4 1.99 0.07 -48.13
N SER A 5 1.42 -0.36 -47.01
CA SER A 5 0.88 0.58 -46.02
C SER A 5 1.16 0.01 -44.63
N ASP A 6 2.21 0.54 -44.03
CA ASP A 6 2.72 0.30 -42.70
C ASP A 6 1.64 0.20 -41.62
N VAL A 7 1.63 -0.92 -40.90
CA VAL A 7 1.09 -0.96 -39.53
C VAL A 7 2.22 -0.55 -38.61
N MET A 8 2.43 0.76 -38.44
CA MET A 8 3.12 1.30 -37.27
C MET A 8 2.07 1.96 -36.38
N VAL A 9 1.44 1.16 -35.53
CA VAL A 9 0.79 1.70 -34.33
C VAL A 9 1.88 1.72 -33.28
N ASP A 10 2.28 2.93 -32.92
CA ASP A 10 3.28 3.28 -31.91
C ASP A 10 2.84 2.67 -30.57
N GLU A 11 3.36 1.50 -30.21
CA GLU A 11 3.21 0.95 -28.86
C GLU A 11 4.11 1.78 -27.94
N SER A 12 3.51 2.87 -27.47
CA SER A 12 3.94 3.67 -26.35
C SER A 12 4.70 2.83 -25.32
N ASN A 13 5.99 3.12 -25.18
CA ASN A 13 6.82 2.76 -24.04
C ASN A 13 6.17 3.32 -22.77
N ILE A 14 5.24 2.57 -22.19
CA ILE A 14 4.79 2.80 -20.83
C ILE A 14 5.94 2.38 -19.93
N GLU A 15 6.74 3.37 -19.56
CA GLU A 15 7.60 3.30 -18.39
C GLU A 15 6.66 3.15 -17.20
N THR A 16 6.40 1.88 -16.84
CA THR A 16 5.83 1.53 -15.54
C THR A 16 6.85 1.97 -14.51
N ASN A 17 6.67 3.18 -13.98
CA ASN A 17 7.22 3.55 -12.70
C ASN A 17 6.50 2.66 -11.68
N ASP A 18 7.11 1.51 -11.42
CA ASP A 18 6.82 0.64 -10.29
C ASP A 18 7.09 1.46 -9.02
N ASP A 19 6.09 2.20 -8.56
CA ASP A 19 6.01 2.72 -7.20
C ASP A 19 5.65 1.54 -6.28
N GLY A 20 6.51 0.53 -6.30
CA GLY A 20 6.56 -0.49 -5.28
C GLY A 20 7.15 0.14 -4.02
N PRO A 21 6.67 -0.24 -2.81
CA PRO A 21 7.35 0.15 -1.60
C PRO A 21 8.77 -0.39 -1.69
N THR A 22 9.74 0.51 -1.76
CA THR A 22 11.16 0.19 -1.59
C THR A 22 11.33 -0.36 -0.18
N ASP A 23 11.15 -1.66 -0.03
CA ASP A 23 11.55 -2.42 1.15
C ASP A 23 13.09 -2.42 1.18
N ASP A 24 13.64 -1.28 1.64
CA ASP A 24 15.03 -1.10 1.97
C ASP A 24 15.46 -2.21 2.94
N VAL A 25 16.38 -3.03 2.44
CA VAL A 25 16.93 -4.21 3.11
C VAL A 25 17.85 -3.72 4.23
N THR A 26 17.25 -3.40 5.37
CA THR A 26 17.93 -3.42 6.66
C THR A 26 17.18 -4.43 7.52
N GLU A 27 17.89 -5.43 8.07
CA GLU A 27 17.37 -6.39 9.05
C GLU A 27 16.97 -5.63 10.33
N THR A 28 15.86 -4.92 10.22
CA THR A 28 15.22 -4.18 11.29
C THR A 28 13.94 -4.94 11.55
N GLU A 29 13.85 -5.60 12.70
CA GLU A 29 12.65 -6.22 13.27
C GLU A 29 11.37 -5.70 12.60
N LYS A 30 10.81 -6.47 11.66
CA LYS A 30 9.65 -6.05 10.86
C LYS A 30 8.43 -6.03 11.77
N PHE A 31 8.18 -4.91 12.44
CA PHE A 31 6.98 -4.75 13.24
C PHE A 31 5.77 -4.65 12.32
N ASP A 32 4.83 -5.58 12.50
CA ASP A 32 3.56 -5.54 11.77
C ASP A 32 2.80 -4.25 12.10
N VAL A 33 2.49 -3.49 11.04
CA VAL A 33 1.70 -2.27 11.15
C VAL A 33 0.22 -2.66 11.26
N ILE A 34 -0.35 -2.45 12.44
CA ILE A 34 -1.76 -2.72 12.72
C ILE A 34 -2.59 -1.45 12.47
N TYR A 35 -3.66 -1.60 11.72
CA TYR A 35 -4.67 -0.58 11.48
C TYR A 35 -5.95 -0.90 12.25
N ALA A 36 -6.71 0.13 12.62
CA ALA A 36 -8.00 -0.01 13.28
C ALA A 36 -9.09 0.71 12.47
N CYS A 37 -10.21 0.05 12.21
CA CYS A 37 -11.35 0.68 11.55
C CYS A 37 -11.98 1.75 12.46
N LEU A 38 -12.29 2.94 11.92
CA LEU A 38 -12.88 4.03 12.70
C LEU A 38 -14.31 3.72 13.23
N ARG A 39 -15.08 2.86 12.53
CA ARG A 39 -16.48 2.57 12.91
C ARG A 39 -16.63 1.41 13.88
N CYS A 40 -15.96 0.29 13.61
CA CYS A 40 -16.12 -0.94 14.39
C CYS A 40 -14.89 -1.32 15.20
N ASN A 41 -13.81 -0.52 15.15
CA ASN A 41 -12.56 -0.73 15.85
C ASN A 41 -11.86 -2.08 15.59
N THR A 42 -12.26 -2.80 14.53
CA THR A 42 -11.60 -4.04 14.11
C THR A 42 -10.16 -3.75 13.74
N ARG A 43 -9.23 -4.53 14.31
CA ARG A 43 -7.79 -4.47 14.02
C ARG A 43 -7.47 -5.35 12.84
N VAL A 44 -6.77 -4.80 11.85
CA VAL A 44 -6.44 -5.47 10.59
C VAL A 44 -4.99 -5.12 10.22
N SER A 45 -4.22 -6.07 9.71
CA SER A 45 -2.80 -5.84 9.33
C SER A 45 -2.67 -5.27 7.90
N SER A 46 -1.53 -4.65 7.59
CA SER A 46 -1.23 -4.20 6.22
C SER A 46 -1.33 -5.34 5.20
N SER A 47 -0.86 -6.54 5.56
CA SER A 47 -0.88 -7.72 4.70
C SER A 47 -2.29 -8.18 4.36
N GLU A 48 -3.24 -8.06 5.29
CA GLU A 48 -4.65 -8.37 5.05
C GLU A 48 -5.28 -7.36 4.09
N LEU A 49 -4.99 -6.06 4.26
CA LEU A 49 -5.49 -5.00 3.39
C LEU A 49 -4.98 -5.13 1.94
N ASN A 50 -3.73 -5.57 1.76
CA ASN A 50 -3.11 -5.76 0.44
C ASN A 50 -3.65 -6.99 -0.31
N ARG A 51 -4.25 -7.96 0.39
CA ARG A 51 -4.86 -9.14 -0.27
C ARG A 51 -6.21 -8.80 -0.90
N LEU A 52 -6.88 -7.75 -0.42
CA LEU A 52 -8.13 -7.31 -1.01
C LEU A 52 -7.82 -6.34 -2.16
N PRO A 53 -8.56 -6.43 -3.28
CA PRO A 53 -8.42 -5.49 -4.40
C PRO A 53 -8.80 -4.06 -4.03
N GLU A 54 -9.45 -3.86 -2.88
CA GLU A 54 -9.79 -2.56 -2.33
C GLU A 54 -9.70 -2.55 -0.80
N ILE A 55 -9.17 -1.46 -0.26
CA ILE A 55 -9.01 -1.26 1.18
C ILE A 55 -10.35 -0.97 1.87
N LYS A 56 -10.96 -2.02 2.41
CA LYS A 56 -12.26 -1.99 3.08
C LYS A 56 -12.22 -2.81 4.36
N CYS A 57 -12.94 -2.33 5.37
CA CYS A 57 -13.22 -3.13 6.55
C CYS A 57 -14.38 -4.10 6.27
N ILE A 58 -14.48 -5.18 7.04
CA ILE A 58 -15.60 -6.13 7.00
C ILE A 58 -16.97 -5.45 7.26
N CYS A 59 -16.98 -4.27 7.88
CA CYS A 59 -18.19 -3.46 8.08
C CYS A 59 -18.55 -2.55 6.89
N GLY A 60 -17.77 -2.59 5.80
CA GLY A 60 -17.95 -1.75 4.61
C GLY A 60 -17.34 -0.34 4.71
N PHE A 61 -16.77 0.02 5.85
CA PHE A 61 -16.12 1.32 6.06
C PHE A 61 -14.67 1.32 5.53
N ARG A 62 -14.23 2.44 4.95
CA ARG A 62 -12.93 2.55 4.24
C ARG A 62 -11.83 3.29 5.01
N VAL A 63 -12.17 3.97 6.11
CA VAL A 63 -11.20 4.77 6.86
C VAL A 63 -10.65 3.95 8.03
N PHE A 64 -9.33 3.82 8.04
CA PHE A 64 -8.57 3.14 9.08
C PHE A 64 -7.57 4.09 9.72
N THR A 65 -7.38 3.97 11.03
CA THR A 65 -6.36 4.69 11.79
C THR A 65 -5.20 3.77 12.13
N LYS A 66 -3.95 4.19 11.91
CA LYS A 66 -2.77 3.42 12.31
C LYS A 66 -2.67 3.36 13.84
N VAL A 67 -2.61 2.15 14.38
CA VAL A 67 -2.47 1.93 15.82
C VAL A 67 -1.04 2.30 16.24
N ARG A 68 -0.91 2.96 17.40
CA ARG A 68 0.41 3.30 17.96
C ARG A 68 1.22 2.01 18.16
N PRO A 69 2.44 1.91 17.62
CA PRO A 69 3.29 0.75 17.87
C PRO A 69 3.61 0.63 19.38
N PRO A 70 3.89 -0.57 19.90
CA PRO A 70 4.17 -0.81 21.31
C PRO A 70 5.49 -0.18 21.80
N ILE A 71 6.22 0.52 20.92
CA ILE A 71 7.48 1.19 21.23
C ILE A 71 7.19 2.47 22.02
N VAL A 72 7.68 2.50 23.26
CA VAL A 72 7.61 3.68 24.12
C VAL A 72 8.46 4.80 23.53
N LYS A 73 7.88 5.99 23.41
CA LYS A 73 8.59 7.21 23.01
C LYS A 73 8.68 8.13 24.23
N THR A 74 9.89 8.44 24.67
CA THR A 74 10.14 9.38 25.78
C THR A 74 10.12 10.81 25.24
N VAL A 75 9.34 11.69 25.89
CA VAL A 75 9.25 13.12 25.57
C VAL A 75 9.75 13.90 26.78
N LYS A 76 10.66 14.87 26.58
CA LYS A 76 11.11 15.75 27.66
C LYS A 76 9.97 16.69 28.06
N ALA A 77 9.73 16.85 29.35
CA ALA A 77 8.82 17.87 29.86
C ALA A 77 9.48 19.25 29.78
N ILE A 78 8.68 20.30 29.52
CA ILE A 78 9.10 21.72 29.53
C ILE A 78 9.53 22.13 30.94
#